data_AF-A0A7X3G6E8-F1
#
_entry.id   AF-A0A7X3G6E8-F1
#
_cell.length_a   1.000
_cell.length_b   1.000
_cell.length_c   1.000
_cell.angle_alpha   90.00
_cell.angle_beta   90.00
_cell.angle_gamma   90.00
#
_symmetry.space_group_name_H-M   'P 1'
#
loop_
_entity.id
_entity.type
_entity.pdbx_description
1 polymer ?
#
loop_
_entity_poly.entity_id
_entity_poly.type
_entity_poly.pdbx_seq_one_letter_code
_entity_poly.pdbx_strand_id
1 'polypeptide(L)'
;MEDHMEMPEGEGSLAITAATGVLTDLESIWTELLKLGTSEEFTQYVESMAEMPDASGDAMARLLDRFMCSSADEMAALLKESWPDLAAQDGKPVSAHIAKIRVIELAMLDVACMFVVQTIRADVDRAPLKERWELACEARRRLGMLQGYILGNRESMSASSIAVLGANARHKENREMKRQAFEWLSENMGRFKSMDDAAEAVQKVVPVRFRTARDWVGLHKKMKGER
;
A
#
# COMPACT_ATOMS: atom_id res chain seq x y z
N MET A 1 3.23 -19.21 -38.60
CA MET A 1 4.61 -18.83 -38.26
C MET A 1 4.46 -17.72 -37.23
N GLU A 2 4.18 -18.12 -35.99
CA GLU A 2 4.08 -17.17 -34.88
C GLU A 2 5.50 -16.78 -34.51
N ASP A 3 5.84 -15.54 -34.82
CA ASP A 3 7.13 -14.94 -34.56
C ASP A 3 7.25 -14.79 -33.03
N HIS A 4 7.95 -15.73 -32.39
CA HIS A 4 8.28 -15.64 -30.97
C HIS A 4 9.31 -14.53 -30.81
N MET A 5 8.83 -13.30 -30.73
CA MET A 5 9.62 -12.14 -30.35
C MET A 5 10.05 -12.34 -28.89
N GLU A 6 11.29 -12.81 -28.70
CA GLU A 6 11.93 -12.86 -27.39
C GLU A 6 12.02 -11.43 -26.86
N MET A 7 11.12 -11.12 -25.92
CA MET A 7 11.11 -9.83 -25.25
C MET A 7 12.31 -9.75 -24.31
N PRO A 8 12.98 -8.58 -24.22
CA PRO A 8 14.15 -8.40 -23.36
C PRO A 8 13.80 -8.75 -21.91
N GLU A 9 14.73 -9.41 -21.21
CA GLU A 9 14.60 -9.97 -19.85
C GLU A 9 14.20 -8.96 -18.73
N GLY A 10 13.88 -7.71 -19.08
CA GLY A 10 13.46 -6.66 -18.14
C GLY A 10 11.96 -6.37 -18.09
N GLU A 11 11.13 -6.84 -19.04
CA GLU A 11 9.74 -6.37 -19.11
C GLU A 11 8.77 -7.03 -18.11
N GLY A 12 9.01 -8.28 -17.70
CA GLY A 12 8.24 -8.92 -16.62
C GLY A 12 8.32 -8.13 -15.31
N SER A 13 9.47 -7.49 -15.07
CA SER A 13 9.72 -6.64 -13.89
C SER A 13 8.78 -5.43 -13.80
N LEU A 14 8.26 -4.92 -14.92
CA LEU A 14 7.43 -3.72 -14.91
C LEU A 14 6.02 -3.98 -14.35
N ALA A 15 5.42 -5.13 -14.67
CA ALA A 15 4.10 -5.49 -14.15
C ALA A 15 4.15 -5.71 -12.63
N ILE A 16 5.20 -6.41 -12.14
CA ILE A 16 5.45 -6.53 -10.70
C ILE A 16 5.65 -5.15 -10.07
N THR A 17 6.48 -4.30 -10.68
CA THR A 17 6.74 -2.95 -10.14
C THR A 17 5.44 -2.16 -9.97
N ALA A 18 4.54 -2.24 -10.95
CA ALA A 18 3.23 -1.62 -10.87
C ALA A 18 2.36 -2.21 -9.75
N ALA A 19 2.33 -3.54 -9.61
CA ALA A 19 1.58 -4.24 -8.57
C ALA A 19 2.12 -3.93 -7.16
N THR A 20 3.43 -3.90 -6.97
CA THR A 20 4.07 -3.49 -5.71
C THR A 20 3.73 -2.05 -5.36
N GLY A 21 3.68 -1.15 -6.35
CA GLY A 21 3.20 0.21 -6.14
C GLY A 21 1.77 0.28 -5.59
N VAL A 22 0.87 -0.56 -6.13
CA VAL A 22 -0.50 -0.73 -5.60
C VAL A 22 -0.48 -1.27 -4.18
N LEU A 23 0.35 -2.27 -3.89
CA LEU A 23 0.44 -2.86 -2.55
C LEU A 23 0.82 -1.83 -1.49
N THR A 24 1.82 -0.99 -1.77
CA THR A 24 2.21 0.07 -0.83
C THR A 24 1.14 1.17 -0.70
N ASP A 25 0.28 1.37 -1.70
CA ASP A 25 -0.88 2.27 -1.56
C ASP A 25 -1.97 1.62 -0.68
N LEU A 26 -2.22 0.32 -0.84
CA LEU A 26 -3.16 -0.46 -0.02
C LEU A 26 -2.71 -0.54 1.45
N GLU A 27 -1.41 -0.70 1.70
CA GLU A 27 -0.83 -0.64 3.05
C GLU A 27 -1.10 0.70 3.74
N SER A 28 -0.96 1.81 3.00
CA SER A 28 -1.28 3.15 3.51
C SER A 28 -2.77 3.29 3.82
N ILE A 29 -3.65 2.69 3.00
CA ILE A 29 -5.09 2.65 3.29
C ILE A 29 -5.35 1.84 4.57
N TRP A 30 -4.76 0.64 4.70
CA TRP A 30 -4.89 -0.21 5.88
C TRP A 30 -4.47 0.51 7.17
N THR A 31 -3.27 1.09 7.17
CA THR A 31 -2.64 1.69 8.36
C THR A 31 -3.16 3.10 8.67
N GLU A 32 -3.26 3.98 7.69
CA GLU A 32 -3.56 5.40 7.92
C GLU A 32 -5.06 5.70 7.84
N LEU A 33 -5.77 5.09 6.88
CA LEU A 33 -7.16 5.44 6.60
C LEU A 33 -8.15 4.57 7.36
N LEU A 34 -7.99 3.26 7.28
CA LEU A 34 -8.88 2.31 7.92
C LEU A 34 -8.45 2.04 9.37
N LYS A 35 -7.17 2.27 9.69
CA LYS A 35 -6.57 2.07 11.02
C LYS A 35 -6.78 0.63 11.52
N LEU A 36 -6.60 -0.33 10.62
CA LEU A 36 -6.86 -1.75 10.88
C LEU A 36 -5.71 -2.41 11.66
N GLY A 37 -4.51 -1.84 11.58
CA GLY A 37 -3.33 -2.37 12.23
C GLY A 37 -2.05 -1.70 11.74
N THR A 38 -0.94 -2.38 11.97
CA THR A 38 0.42 -2.03 11.58
C THR A 38 0.75 -2.49 10.15
N SER A 39 1.88 -2.00 9.62
CA SER A 39 2.45 -2.48 8.36
C SER A 39 2.78 -3.97 8.39
N GLU A 40 3.28 -4.47 9.52
CA GLU A 40 3.63 -5.89 9.69
C GLU A 40 2.40 -6.78 9.62
N GLU A 41 1.31 -6.39 10.30
CA GLU A 41 0.03 -7.10 10.22
C GLU A 41 -0.56 -7.05 8.80
N PHE A 42 -0.38 -5.95 8.07
CA PHE A 42 -0.77 -5.88 6.66
C PHE A 42 0.04 -6.84 5.78
N THR A 43 1.35 -6.97 6.02
CA THR A 43 2.19 -7.93 5.29
C THR A 43 1.72 -9.36 5.55
N GLN A 44 1.53 -9.74 6.82
CA GLN A 44 1.02 -11.06 7.20
C GLN A 44 -0.36 -11.32 6.59
N TYR A 45 -1.21 -10.29 6.53
CA TYR A 45 -2.51 -10.37 5.90
C TYR A 45 -2.39 -10.73 4.41
N VAL A 46 -1.56 -10.01 3.65
CA VAL A 46 -1.33 -10.27 2.22
C VAL A 46 -0.65 -11.62 1.98
N GLU A 47 0.24 -12.06 2.87
CA GLU A 47 0.86 -13.38 2.78
C GLU A 47 -0.17 -14.50 2.95
N SER A 48 -1.10 -14.37 3.91
CA SER A 48 -2.18 -15.36 4.09
C SER A 48 -3.05 -15.52 2.84
N MET A 49 -3.20 -14.45 2.06
CA MET A 49 -3.90 -14.47 0.79
C MET A 49 -3.15 -15.25 -0.29
N ALA A 50 -1.82 -15.22 -0.24
CA ALA A 50 -0.94 -16.00 -1.11
C ALA A 50 -0.95 -17.51 -0.80
N GLU A 51 -1.67 -17.96 0.23
CA GLU A 51 -1.95 -19.38 0.48
C GLU A 51 -3.32 -19.82 -0.06
N MET A 52 -4.18 -18.87 -0.46
CA MET A 52 -5.53 -19.21 -0.94
C MET A 52 -5.45 -19.86 -2.33
N PRO A 53 -5.94 -21.11 -2.48
CA PRO A 53 -5.70 -21.91 -3.68
C PRO A 53 -6.47 -21.44 -4.91
N ASP A 54 -7.60 -20.73 -4.75
CA ASP A 54 -8.48 -20.37 -5.86
C ASP A 54 -9.32 -19.11 -5.59
N ALA A 55 -8.74 -18.08 -4.97
CA ALA A 55 -9.40 -16.79 -4.86
C ALA A 55 -9.33 -16.08 -6.23
N SER A 56 -10.04 -16.58 -7.24
CA SER A 56 -10.14 -15.88 -8.52
C SER A 56 -10.69 -14.48 -8.27
N GLY A 57 -10.14 -13.49 -8.98
CA GLY A 57 -10.59 -12.10 -8.83
C GLY A 57 -12.10 -11.96 -9.03
N ASP A 58 -12.69 -12.84 -9.84
CA ASP A 58 -14.12 -12.95 -10.09
C ASP A 58 -14.93 -13.45 -8.88
N ALA A 59 -14.42 -14.43 -8.14
CA ALA A 59 -15.09 -14.92 -6.93
C ALA A 59 -15.17 -13.80 -5.88
N MET A 60 -14.08 -13.06 -5.71
CA MET A 60 -14.04 -11.92 -4.79
C MET A 60 -14.86 -10.74 -5.30
N ALA A 61 -14.92 -10.50 -6.61
CA ALA A 61 -15.79 -9.49 -7.19
C ALA A 61 -17.28 -9.80 -6.98
N ARG A 62 -17.69 -11.08 -7.08
CA ARG A 62 -19.05 -11.53 -6.75
C ARG A 62 -19.36 -11.36 -5.26
N LEU A 63 -18.39 -11.64 -4.39
CA LEU A 63 -18.52 -11.42 -2.95
C LEU A 63 -18.74 -9.92 -2.65
N LEU A 64 -17.97 -9.04 -3.29
CA LEU A 64 -18.13 -7.60 -3.17
C LEU A 64 -19.54 -7.13 -3.61
N ASP A 65 -20.03 -7.63 -4.75
CA ASP A 65 -21.38 -7.31 -5.24
C ASP A 65 -22.46 -7.72 -4.22
N ARG A 66 -22.31 -8.92 -3.63
CA ARG A 66 -23.18 -9.39 -2.55
C ARG A 66 -23.18 -8.43 -1.35
N PHE A 67 -22.01 -7.97 -0.91
CA PHE A 67 -21.91 -7.02 0.22
C PHE A 67 -22.55 -5.67 -0.10
N MET A 68 -22.38 -5.16 -1.33
CA MET A 68 -23.02 -3.92 -1.77
C MET A 68 -24.54 -4.00 -1.69
N CYS A 69 -25.12 -5.14 -2.06
CA CYS A 69 -26.56 -5.40 -2.04
C CYS A 69 -27.12 -5.81 -0.66
N SER A 70 -26.27 -6.17 0.30
CA SER A 70 -26.73 -6.61 1.63
C SER A 70 -27.25 -5.45 2.49
N SER A 71 -28.10 -5.76 3.45
CA SER A 71 -28.64 -4.75 4.38
C SER A 71 -27.58 -4.23 5.35
N ALA A 72 -27.82 -3.06 5.95
CA ALA A 72 -26.90 -2.49 6.93
C ALA A 72 -26.76 -3.35 8.20
N ASP A 73 -27.85 -3.97 8.64
CA ASP A 73 -27.87 -4.81 9.84
C ASP A 73 -27.13 -6.14 9.63
N GLU A 74 -27.25 -6.75 8.44
CA GLU A 74 -26.48 -7.95 8.08
C GLU A 74 -24.97 -7.65 8.07
N MET A 75 -24.57 -6.51 7.50
CA MET A 75 -23.15 -6.11 7.50
C MET A 75 -22.65 -5.77 8.90
N ALA A 76 -23.49 -5.21 9.77
CA ALA A 76 -23.14 -4.95 11.16
C ALA A 76 -22.91 -6.24 11.95
N ALA A 77 -23.76 -7.25 11.73
CA ALA A 77 -23.56 -8.57 12.32
C ALA A 77 -22.26 -9.22 11.84
N LEU A 78 -22.01 -9.19 10.53
CA LEU A 78 -20.78 -9.73 9.93
C LEU A 78 -19.53 -9.02 10.45
N LEU A 79 -19.54 -7.68 10.52
CA LEU A 79 -18.42 -6.91 11.05
C LEU A 79 -18.13 -7.28 12.50
N LYS A 80 -19.17 -7.44 13.32
CA LYS A 80 -19.01 -7.82 14.73
C LYS A 80 -18.45 -9.22 14.91
N GLU A 81 -18.83 -10.15 14.03
CA GLU A 81 -18.36 -11.54 14.06
C GLU A 81 -16.89 -11.63 13.62
N SER A 82 -16.55 -11.02 12.50
CA SER A 82 -15.24 -11.17 11.86
C SER A 82 -14.19 -10.16 12.34
N TRP A 83 -14.60 -8.96 12.75
CA TRP A 83 -13.71 -7.87 13.17
C TRP A 83 -14.31 -7.10 14.37
N PRO A 84 -14.36 -7.72 15.56
CA PRO A 84 -14.99 -7.12 16.74
C PRO A 84 -14.39 -5.76 17.12
N ASP A 85 -13.09 -5.58 16.89
CA ASP A 85 -12.38 -4.31 17.17
C ASP A 85 -12.84 -3.16 16.26
N LEU A 86 -13.28 -3.47 15.03
CA LEU A 86 -13.82 -2.49 14.08
C LEU A 86 -15.32 -2.24 14.28
N ALA A 87 -16.01 -3.16 14.95
CA ALA A 87 -17.41 -3.02 15.31
C ALA A 87 -17.64 -2.04 16.46
N ALA A 88 -16.57 -1.53 17.09
CA ALA A 88 -16.64 -0.49 18.11
C ALA A 88 -15.73 0.70 17.78
N GLN A 89 -16.22 1.91 18.02
CA GLN A 89 -15.45 3.15 17.96
C GLN A 89 -15.58 3.88 19.30
N ASP A 90 -14.45 4.20 19.92
CA ASP A 90 -14.40 4.84 21.25
C ASP A 90 -15.19 4.09 22.33
N GLY A 91 -15.15 2.75 22.28
CA GLY A 91 -15.86 1.85 23.19
C GLY A 91 -17.38 1.76 22.95
N LYS A 92 -17.90 2.35 21.87
CA LYS A 92 -19.32 2.28 21.49
C LYS A 92 -19.51 1.50 20.20
N PRO A 93 -20.59 0.70 20.06
CA PRO A 93 -20.90 0.05 18.80
C PRO A 93 -21.05 1.07 17.66
N VAL A 94 -20.46 0.78 16.51
CA VAL A 94 -20.68 1.59 15.31
C VAL A 94 -22.13 1.43 14.83
N SER A 95 -22.68 2.46 14.18
CA SER A 95 -24.01 2.35 13.59
C SER A 95 -24.02 1.32 12.45
N ALA A 96 -25.17 0.71 12.17
CA ALA A 96 -25.29 -0.28 11.10
C ALA A 96 -24.84 0.26 9.73
N HIS A 97 -25.12 1.54 9.46
CA HIS A 97 -24.67 2.20 8.23
C HIS A 97 -23.14 2.31 8.14
N ILE A 98 -22.48 2.73 9.23
CA ILE A 98 -21.02 2.80 9.30
C ILE A 98 -20.42 1.39 9.20
N ALA A 99 -21.02 0.40 9.84
CA ALA A 99 -20.57 -0.99 9.74
C ALA A 99 -20.60 -1.49 8.28
N LYS A 100 -21.70 -1.21 7.55
CA LYS A 100 -21.80 -1.51 6.13
C LYS A 100 -20.69 -0.86 5.30
N ILE A 101 -20.41 0.42 5.54
CA ILE A 101 -19.30 1.12 4.87
C ILE A 101 -17.97 0.40 5.13
N ARG A 102 -17.68 0.04 6.39
CA ARG A 102 -16.43 -0.67 6.75
C ARG A 102 -16.30 -2.03 6.08
N VAL A 103 -17.36 -2.82 6.07
CA VAL A 103 -17.34 -4.14 5.40
C VAL A 103 -17.07 -3.99 3.91
N ILE A 104 -17.67 -2.99 3.26
CA ILE A 104 -17.42 -2.71 1.84
C ILE A 104 -15.98 -2.24 1.60
N GLU A 105 -15.45 -1.35 2.45
CA GLU A 105 -14.06 -0.90 2.39
C GLU A 105 -13.08 -2.09 2.50
N LEU A 106 -13.30 -2.99 3.46
CA LEU A 106 -12.51 -4.22 3.64
C LEU A 106 -12.61 -5.14 2.42
N ALA A 107 -13.82 -5.42 1.95
CA ALA A 107 -14.00 -6.29 0.78
C ALA A 107 -13.33 -5.73 -0.48
N MET A 108 -13.38 -4.41 -0.70
CA MET A 108 -12.68 -3.77 -1.82
C MET A 108 -11.16 -3.84 -1.67
N LEU A 109 -10.65 -3.68 -0.44
CA LEU A 109 -9.24 -3.84 -0.11
C LEU A 109 -8.76 -5.26 -0.42
N ASP A 110 -9.54 -6.26 -0.04
CA ASP A 110 -9.23 -7.68 -0.26
C ASP A 110 -9.15 -8.03 -1.73
N VAL A 111 -10.15 -7.58 -2.50
CA VAL A 111 -10.17 -7.77 -3.96
C VAL A 111 -8.93 -7.14 -4.59
N ALA A 112 -8.54 -5.93 -4.17
CA ALA A 112 -7.33 -5.28 -4.70
C ALA A 112 -6.06 -6.04 -4.34
N CYS A 113 -5.92 -6.52 -3.09
CA CYS A 113 -4.79 -7.34 -2.65
C CYS A 113 -4.71 -8.66 -3.42
N MET A 114 -5.84 -9.33 -3.67
CA MET A 114 -5.88 -10.56 -4.48
C MET A 114 -5.25 -10.35 -5.85
N PHE A 115 -5.61 -9.28 -6.56
CA PHE A 115 -5.07 -9.04 -7.90
C PHE A 115 -3.57 -8.73 -7.87
N VAL A 116 -3.07 -8.09 -6.81
CA VAL A 116 -1.62 -7.93 -6.59
C VAL A 116 -0.95 -9.29 -6.42
N VAL A 117 -1.47 -10.14 -5.53
CA VAL A 117 -0.93 -11.49 -5.27
C VAL A 117 -0.95 -12.35 -6.54
N GLN A 118 -2.04 -12.30 -7.31
CA GLN A 118 -2.15 -13.00 -8.59
C GLN A 118 -1.14 -12.47 -9.62
N THR A 119 -0.89 -11.16 -9.67
CA THR A 119 0.14 -10.58 -10.54
C THR A 119 1.52 -11.13 -10.18
N ILE A 120 1.84 -11.20 -8.88
CA ILE A 120 3.13 -11.73 -8.40
C ILE A 120 3.25 -13.22 -8.73
N ARG A 121 2.21 -14.02 -8.48
CA ARG A 121 2.19 -15.45 -8.84
C ARG A 121 2.37 -15.66 -10.34
N ALA A 122 1.61 -14.93 -11.16
CA ALA A 122 1.71 -14.99 -12.62
C ALA A 122 3.12 -14.63 -13.13
N ASP A 123 3.83 -13.74 -12.43
CA ASP A 123 5.22 -13.47 -12.75
C ASP A 123 6.17 -14.62 -12.37
N VAL A 124 6.04 -15.16 -11.15
CA VAL A 124 6.81 -16.31 -10.66
C VAL A 124 6.63 -17.53 -11.57
N ASP A 125 5.39 -17.82 -11.98
CA ASP A 125 5.03 -18.92 -12.87
C ASP A 125 5.37 -18.63 -14.34
N ARG A 126 5.91 -17.45 -14.63
CA ARG A 126 6.27 -16.97 -15.96
C ARG A 126 5.10 -16.99 -16.95
N ALA A 127 3.89 -16.69 -16.50
CA ALA A 127 2.68 -16.57 -17.32
C ALA A 127 2.87 -15.55 -18.47
N PRO A 128 2.06 -15.57 -19.54
CA PRO A 128 2.17 -14.59 -20.63
C PRO A 128 2.15 -13.14 -20.12
N LEU A 129 2.99 -12.28 -20.72
CA LEU A 129 3.14 -10.87 -20.29
C LEU A 129 1.80 -10.13 -20.25
N LYS A 130 0.93 -10.41 -21.24
CA LYS A 130 -0.43 -9.85 -21.31
C LYS A 130 -1.24 -10.12 -20.03
N GLU A 131 -1.22 -11.36 -19.54
CA GLU A 131 -1.97 -11.77 -18.35
C GLU A 131 -1.47 -11.03 -17.10
N ARG A 132 -0.14 -10.94 -16.92
CA ARG A 132 0.47 -10.19 -15.80
C ARG A 132 0.02 -8.73 -15.79
N TRP A 133 -0.01 -8.09 -16.96
CA TRP A 133 -0.46 -6.69 -17.09
C TRP A 133 -1.95 -6.51 -16.87
N GLU A 134 -2.79 -7.45 -17.31
CA GLU A 134 -4.23 -7.41 -17.07
C GLU A 134 -4.51 -7.47 -15.56
N LEU A 135 -3.84 -8.37 -14.83
CA LEU A 135 -3.93 -8.47 -13.38
C LEU A 135 -3.44 -7.20 -12.67
N ALA A 136 -2.30 -6.64 -13.08
CA ALA A 136 -1.75 -5.41 -12.50
C ALA A 136 -2.68 -4.20 -12.72
N CYS A 137 -3.23 -4.06 -13.94
CA CYS A 137 -4.20 -3.03 -14.28
C CYS A 137 -5.47 -3.15 -13.45
N GLU A 138 -5.97 -4.38 -13.28
CA GLU A 138 -7.17 -4.66 -12.48
C GLU A 138 -6.93 -4.34 -11.00
N ALA A 139 -5.78 -4.70 -10.43
CA ALA A 139 -5.39 -4.29 -9.08
C ALA A 139 -5.44 -2.76 -8.91
N ARG A 140 -4.87 -2.02 -9.87
CA ARG A 140 -4.88 -0.55 -9.86
C ARG A 140 -6.29 0.02 -9.98
N ARG A 141 -7.14 -0.58 -10.82
CA ARG A 141 -8.54 -0.18 -10.98
C ARG A 141 -9.32 -0.36 -9.68
N ARG A 142 -9.11 -1.48 -8.98
CA ARG A 142 -9.75 -1.78 -7.68
C ARG A 142 -9.29 -0.83 -6.58
N LEU A 143 -7.99 -0.51 -6.53
CA LEU A 143 -7.46 0.54 -5.65
C LEU A 143 -8.17 1.88 -5.92
N GLY A 144 -8.32 2.27 -7.19
CA GLY A 144 -9.03 3.51 -7.55
C GLY A 144 -10.49 3.52 -7.10
N MET A 145 -11.20 2.39 -7.24
CA MET A 145 -12.57 2.24 -6.72
C MET A 145 -12.63 2.37 -5.20
N LEU A 146 -11.73 1.71 -4.47
CA LEU A 146 -11.63 1.79 -3.01
C LEU A 146 -11.39 3.24 -2.56
N GLN A 147 -10.41 3.92 -3.18
CA GLN A 147 -10.12 5.32 -2.88
C GLN A 147 -11.33 6.23 -3.15
N GLY A 148 -12.00 6.05 -4.29
CA GLY A 148 -13.23 6.78 -4.62
C GLY A 148 -14.35 6.52 -3.61
N TYR A 149 -14.53 5.26 -3.19
CA TYR A 149 -15.54 4.87 -2.21
C TYR A 149 -15.26 5.46 -0.82
N ILE A 150 -14.01 5.39 -0.35
CA ILE A 150 -13.59 5.99 0.92
C ILE A 150 -13.83 7.51 0.90
N LEU A 151 -13.43 8.18 -0.18
CA LEU A 151 -13.60 9.63 -0.32
C LEU A 151 -15.07 10.04 -0.45
N GLY A 152 -15.89 9.24 -1.13
CA GLY A 152 -17.31 9.51 -1.35
C GLY A 152 -18.18 9.28 -0.11
N ASN A 153 -17.88 8.26 0.70
CA ASN A 153 -18.67 7.95 1.91
C ASN A 153 -18.18 8.65 3.18
N ARG A 154 -16.98 9.23 3.15
CA ARG A 154 -16.57 10.16 4.20
C ARG A 154 -17.12 11.54 3.87
N GLU A 155 -18.41 11.76 4.14
CA GLU A 155 -19.09 13.08 4.12
C GLU A 155 -18.45 14.13 5.08
N SER A 156 -17.28 13.87 5.65
CA SER A 156 -16.56 14.78 6.55
C SER A 156 -15.03 14.73 6.42
N MET A 157 -14.46 14.28 5.29
CA MET A 157 -13.05 14.60 5.06
C MET A 157 -12.94 16.09 4.76
N SER A 158 -12.49 16.85 5.76
CA SER A 158 -12.10 18.24 5.55
C SER A 158 -11.15 18.31 4.34
N ALA A 159 -11.21 19.42 3.59
CA ALA A 159 -10.26 19.66 2.50
C ALA A 159 -8.80 19.47 2.94
N SER A 160 -8.50 19.72 4.22
CA SER A 160 -7.18 19.45 4.82
C SER A 160 -6.82 17.96 4.83
N SER A 161 -7.76 17.05 5.09
CA SER A 161 -7.50 15.62 5.13
C SER A 161 -7.24 15.05 3.74
N ILE A 162 -7.96 15.55 2.72
CA ILE A 162 -7.69 15.22 1.30
C ILE A 162 -6.34 15.78 0.87
N ALA A 163 -6.01 17.00 1.29
CA ALA A 163 -4.70 17.61 1.02
C ALA A 163 -3.56 16.83 1.70
N VAL A 164 -3.77 16.32 2.92
CA VAL A 164 -2.80 15.46 3.62
C VAL A 164 -2.60 14.15 2.88
N LEU A 165 -3.67 13.50 2.38
CA LEU A 165 -3.54 12.30 1.57
C LEU A 165 -2.76 12.56 0.27
N GLY A 166 -3.11 13.62 -0.45
CA GLY A 166 -2.38 14.02 -1.66
C GLY A 166 -0.92 14.39 -1.37
N ALA A 167 -0.65 15.03 -0.24
CA ALA A 167 0.71 15.34 0.20
C ALA A 167 1.47 14.07 0.61
N ASN A 168 0.84 13.15 1.34
CA ASN A 168 1.42 11.86 1.72
C ASN A 168 1.80 11.06 0.48
N ALA A 169 0.90 10.98 -0.51
CA ALA A 169 1.16 10.33 -1.78
C ALA A 169 2.35 10.97 -2.53
N ARG A 170 2.41 12.30 -2.59
CA ARG A 170 3.54 13.03 -3.22
C ARG A 170 4.84 12.90 -2.45
N HIS A 171 4.78 12.68 -1.14
CA HIS A 171 5.95 12.58 -0.27
C HIS A 171 6.40 11.15 -0.02
N LYS A 172 5.68 10.15 -0.52
CA LYS A 172 6.02 8.72 -0.36
C LYS A 172 7.41 8.40 -0.90
N GLU A 173 7.70 8.80 -2.13
CA GLU A 173 9.04 8.65 -2.74
C GLU A 173 10.11 9.37 -1.91
N ASN A 174 9.80 10.57 -1.41
CA ASN A 174 10.73 11.37 -0.61
C ASN A 174 10.97 10.76 0.78
N ARG A 175 9.98 10.09 1.37
CA ARG A 175 10.10 9.33 2.63
C ARG A 175 10.95 8.09 2.44
N GLU A 176 10.75 7.37 1.35
CA GLU A 176 11.53 6.18 1.00
C GLU A 176 13.01 6.52 0.78
N MET A 177 13.27 7.56 -0.02
CA MET A 177 14.61 8.14 -0.21
C MET A 177 15.26 8.54 1.12
N LYS A 178 14.49 9.16 2.03
CA LYS A 178 14.98 9.53 3.35
C LYS A 178 15.29 8.31 4.23
N ARG A 179 14.48 7.25 4.15
CA ARG A 179 14.69 5.99 4.87
C ARG A 179 16.00 5.33 4.43
N GLN A 180 16.19 5.17 3.12
CA GLN A 180 17.42 4.62 2.54
C GLN A 180 18.65 5.44 2.93
N ALA A 181 18.55 6.78 2.89
CA ALA A 181 19.64 7.65 3.34
C ALA A 181 19.97 7.46 4.83
N PHE A 182 18.97 7.26 5.69
CA PHE A 182 19.18 7.07 7.13
C PHE A 182 19.79 5.71 7.45
N GLU A 183 19.34 4.65 6.78
CA GLU A 183 19.92 3.31 6.89
C GLU A 183 21.40 3.33 6.49
N TRP A 184 21.70 3.90 5.33
CA TRP A 184 23.08 4.04 4.86
C TRP A 184 23.96 4.88 5.81
N LEU A 185 23.42 5.97 6.35
CA LEU A 185 24.12 6.80 7.34
C LEU A 185 24.40 6.04 8.62
N SER A 186 23.47 5.19 9.08
CA SER A 186 23.66 4.43 10.33
C SER A 186 24.89 3.51 10.28
N GLU A 187 25.25 3.03 9.10
CA GLU A 187 26.40 2.14 8.86
C GLU A 187 27.70 2.90 8.54
N ASN A 188 27.59 4.07 7.90
CA ASN A 188 28.75 4.75 7.29
C ASN A 188 29.12 6.07 7.97
N MET A 189 28.29 6.63 8.87
CA MET A 189 28.51 7.96 9.45
C MET A 189 29.87 8.10 10.14
N GLY A 190 30.35 7.07 10.84
CA GLY A 190 31.64 7.09 11.54
C GLY A 190 32.88 7.19 10.62
N ARG A 191 32.71 7.07 9.30
CA ARG A 191 33.80 7.16 8.32
C ARG A 191 34.05 8.59 7.83
N PHE A 192 33.12 9.52 8.10
CA PHE A 192 33.18 10.89 7.59
C PHE A 192 33.62 11.86 8.68
N LYS A 193 34.51 12.79 8.33
CA LYS A 193 35.07 13.78 9.27
C LYS A 193 34.13 14.98 9.45
N SER A 194 33.30 15.27 8.46
CA SER A 194 32.36 16.38 8.47
C SER A 194 30.98 15.97 7.99
N MET A 195 29.96 16.77 8.35
CA MET A 195 28.60 16.57 7.84
C MET A 195 28.49 16.86 6.34
N ASP A 196 29.36 17.71 5.78
CA ASP A 196 29.39 17.99 4.34
C ASP A 196 29.87 16.77 3.55
N ASP A 197 30.94 16.10 4.01
CA ASP A 197 31.45 14.88 3.37
C ASP A 197 30.41 13.75 3.39
N ALA A 198 29.72 13.58 4.52
CA ALA A 198 28.62 12.62 4.64
C ALA A 198 27.45 12.96 3.70
N ALA A 199 27.14 14.24 3.52
CA ALA A 199 26.06 14.68 2.62
C ALA A 199 26.41 14.43 1.14
N GLU A 200 27.66 14.67 0.72
CA GLU A 200 28.11 14.33 -0.64
C GLU A 200 28.02 12.83 -0.90
N ALA A 201 28.32 11.99 0.10
CA ALA A 201 28.22 10.56 -0.04
C ALA A 201 26.75 10.09 -0.11
N VAL A 202 25.85 10.66 0.69
CA VAL A 202 24.41 10.38 0.61
C VAL A 202 23.82 10.73 -0.76
N GLN A 203 24.26 11.82 -1.40
CA GLN A 203 23.79 12.17 -2.76
C GLN A 203 24.13 11.11 -3.82
N LYS A 204 25.18 10.30 -3.58
CA LYS A 204 25.56 9.20 -4.48
C LYS A 204 24.70 7.96 -4.27
N VAL A 205 24.08 7.83 -3.10
CA VAL A 205 23.18 6.72 -2.75
C VAL A 205 21.74 7.06 -3.14
N VAL A 206 21.32 8.29 -2.89
CA VAL A 206 19.94 8.75 -3.10
C VAL A 206 19.96 10.03 -3.94
N PRO A 207 19.22 10.13 -5.05
CA PRO A 207 19.31 11.23 -6.01
C PRO A 207 18.61 12.50 -5.51
N VAL A 208 19.13 13.09 -4.43
CA VAL A 208 18.62 14.33 -3.82
C VAL A 208 19.62 15.47 -3.95
N ARG A 209 19.14 16.71 -3.79
CA ARG A 209 20.02 17.89 -3.76
C ARG A 209 20.89 17.88 -2.50
N PHE A 210 22.09 18.45 -2.60
CA PHE A 210 23.09 18.47 -1.53
C PHE A 210 22.52 19.03 -0.22
N ARG A 211 21.75 20.11 -0.32
CA ARG A 211 21.09 20.73 0.84
C ARG A 211 20.16 19.75 1.55
N THR A 212 19.35 19.01 0.81
CA THR A 212 18.45 17.99 1.38
C THR A 212 19.24 16.86 2.05
N ALA A 213 20.30 16.38 1.41
CA ALA A 213 21.18 15.36 1.98
C ALA A 213 21.84 15.85 3.29
N ARG A 214 22.33 17.09 3.32
CA ARG A 214 22.94 17.71 4.51
C ARG A 214 21.95 17.87 5.65
N ASP A 215 20.72 18.31 5.36
CA ASP A 215 19.65 18.42 6.35
C ASP A 215 19.33 17.04 6.98
N TRP A 216 19.33 15.99 6.17
CA TRP A 216 19.12 14.60 6.61
C TRP A 216 20.24 14.08 7.50
N VAL A 217 21.51 14.34 7.14
CA VAL A 217 22.68 14.02 7.97
C VAL A 217 22.59 14.69 9.34
N GLY A 218 22.24 15.98 9.37
CA GLY A 218 22.07 16.73 10.62
C GLY A 218 20.96 16.17 11.51
N LEU A 219 19.83 15.78 10.91
CA LEU A 219 18.73 15.12 11.63
C LEU A 219 19.17 13.77 12.21
N HIS A 220 19.88 12.95 11.44
CA HIS A 220 20.38 11.66 11.90
C HIS A 220 21.33 11.81 13.10
N LYS A 221 22.28 12.76 13.04
CA LYS A 221 23.21 13.05 14.13
C LYS A 221 22.47 13.47 15.42
N LYS A 222 21.45 14.32 15.27
CA LYS A 222 20.58 14.75 16.38
C LYS A 222 19.82 13.58 17.01
N MET A 223 19.36 12.61 16.22
CA MET A 223 18.66 11.43 16.72
C MET A 223 19.57 10.48 17.51
N LYS A 224 20.86 10.40 17.14
CA LYS A 224 21.86 9.59 17.84
C LYS A 224 22.47 10.26 19.08
N GLY A 225 22.12 11.51 19.37
CA GLY A 225 22.59 12.24 20.55
C GLY A 225 24.05 12.71 20.46
N GLU A 226 24.66 12.61 19.28
CA GLU A 226 26.04 13.05 19.04
C GLU A 226 26.04 14.57 18.81
N ARG A 227 26.38 15.35 19.84
CA ARG A 227 26.63 16.80 19.68
C ARG A 227 27.93 17.02 18.90
#